data_AF-A0A8H4PFP4-F1
#
_entry.id   AF-A0A8H4PFP4-F1
#
_cell.length_a   1.000
_cell.length_b   1.000
_cell.length_c   1.000
_cell.angle_alpha   90.00
_cell.angle_beta   90.00
_cell.angle_gamma   90.00
#
_symmetry.space_group_name_H-M   'P 1'
#
loop_
_entity.id
_entity.type
_entity.pdbx_description
1 polymer ?
#
loop_
_entity_poly.entity_id
_entity_poly.type
_entity_poly.pdbx_seq_one_letter_code
_entity_poly.pdbx_strand_id
1 'polypeptide(L)'
;MGLSAAAHGIGHLIMDINQPKRLFHKAILDSGAHTARAVHPPDAALNTQHFREFLDLTPCAHFKNLLDPKILACLRGLPSETVDNAGKEVFARSDPSIRWAWQPVIDGNVISRRPLEAWKSGKFHRVPILTGSGHNEGAYYVPQSADKSEDFTNFFRSLLPHLTKDEVAELEKLYPDPLTDPSSPHLETRGLPGVGSQYKRLETAYGHYAYTCPVRQTVIWATSHDAPQPAYLYHWALNKTVLFGANHGDQMRYQTYNREVREISPAQDEVSGKFHAYCTSFITKGDPNAIKGRFRDRP
;
A
#
# COMPACT_ATOMS: atom_id res chain seq x y z
N MET A 1 12.59 -0.76 8.14
CA MET A 1 12.43 -0.95 6.68
C MET A 1 11.30 -1.93 6.50
N GLY A 2 10.41 -1.68 5.54
CA GLY A 2 9.29 -2.56 5.25
C GLY A 2 8.68 -2.21 3.90
N LEU A 3 8.07 -3.21 3.28
CA LEU A 3 7.38 -3.12 1.99
C LEU A 3 5.86 -3.16 2.21
N SER A 4 5.10 -2.42 1.40
CA SER A 4 3.64 -2.56 1.30
C SER A 4 2.94 -2.36 2.65
N ALA A 5 2.14 -3.33 3.11
CA ALA A 5 1.52 -3.30 4.43
C ALA A 5 2.52 -3.07 5.58
N ALA A 6 3.76 -3.58 5.49
CA ALA A 6 4.79 -3.28 6.48
C ALA A 6 5.26 -1.82 6.41
N ALA A 7 5.30 -1.21 5.22
CA ALA A 7 5.54 0.23 5.07
C ALA A 7 4.38 1.06 5.66
N HIS A 8 3.13 0.61 5.49
CA HIS A 8 1.97 1.25 6.16
C HIS A 8 2.14 1.21 7.69
N GLY A 9 2.52 0.04 8.23
CA GLY A 9 2.81 -0.13 9.65
C GLY A 9 3.94 0.78 10.14
N ILE A 10 5.03 0.92 9.39
CA ILE A 10 6.10 1.86 9.72
C ILE A 10 5.58 3.31 9.73
N GLY A 11 4.73 3.69 8.78
CA GLY A 11 4.04 4.98 8.80
C GLY A 11 3.27 5.20 10.10
N HIS A 12 2.53 4.20 10.57
CA HIS A 12 1.84 4.26 11.86
C HIS A 12 2.79 4.41 13.04
N LEU A 13 3.92 3.69 13.05
CA LEU A 13 4.94 3.83 14.09
C LEU A 13 5.60 5.22 14.10
N ILE A 14 5.75 5.86 12.93
CA ILE A 14 6.19 7.27 12.84
C ILE A 14 5.14 8.19 13.47
N MET A 15 3.86 7.88 13.30
CA MET A 15 2.75 8.68 13.83
C MET A 15 2.38 8.40 15.30
N ASP A 16 2.95 7.35 15.90
CA ASP A 16 2.64 6.88 17.26
C ASP A 16 3.25 7.80 18.33
N ILE A 17 2.57 8.91 18.60
CA ILE A 17 2.96 9.86 19.66
C ILE A 17 2.68 9.34 21.08
N ASN A 18 1.98 8.20 21.21
CA ASN A 18 1.69 7.59 22.51
C ASN A 18 2.86 6.71 22.97
N GLN A 19 3.81 6.40 22.08
CA GLN A 19 5.09 5.80 22.42
C GLN A 19 6.08 6.86 22.93
N PRO A 20 6.37 6.94 24.25
CA PRO A 20 7.28 7.95 24.80
C PRO A 20 8.75 7.66 24.49
N LYS A 21 9.10 6.41 24.14
CA LYS A 21 10.49 6.01 23.86
C LYS A 21 10.82 6.18 22.38
N ARG A 22 12.03 6.65 22.10
CA ARG A 22 12.58 6.56 20.75
C ARG A 22 12.99 5.12 20.44
N LEU A 23 12.21 4.42 19.61
CA LEU A 23 12.47 3.02 19.23
C LEU A 23 13.25 2.88 17.92
N PHE A 24 13.25 3.92 17.08
CA PHE A 24 13.94 3.93 15.79
C PHE A 24 14.52 5.32 15.50
N HIS A 25 15.49 5.35 14.59
CA HIS A 25 16.26 6.55 14.27
C HIS A 25 16.12 6.97 12.81
N LYS A 26 15.67 6.06 11.94
CA LYS A 26 15.51 6.21 10.48
C LYS A 26 14.42 5.25 10.00
N ALA A 27 13.75 5.58 8.90
CA ALA A 27 12.73 4.72 8.33
C ALA A 27 12.93 4.53 6.82
N ILE A 28 12.69 3.31 6.35
CA ILE A 28 12.56 2.99 4.93
C ILE A 28 11.15 2.43 4.71
N LEU A 29 10.39 3.08 3.83
CA LEU A 29 9.00 2.76 3.50
C LEU A 29 8.91 2.49 2.00
N ASP A 30 8.95 1.22 1.62
CA ASP A 30 8.91 0.81 0.23
C ASP A 30 7.46 0.52 -0.18
N SER A 31 6.96 1.20 -1.22
CA SER A 31 5.62 1.01 -1.78
C SER A 31 4.50 1.09 -0.72
N GLY A 32 4.55 2.09 0.17
CA GLY A 32 3.49 2.27 1.15
C GLY A 32 3.66 3.49 2.05
N ALA A 33 2.53 3.95 2.59
CA ALA A 33 2.42 4.96 3.63
C ALA A 33 1.21 4.67 4.52
N HIS A 34 1.14 5.18 5.74
CA HIS A 34 -0.06 5.02 6.57
C HIS A 34 -1.29 5.78 6.03
N THR A 35 -1.11 6.66 5.04
CA THR A 35 -2.19 7.33 4.30
C THR A 35 -2.67 6.55 3.07
N ALA A 36 -2.06 5.40 2.76
CA ALA A 36 -2.39 4.57 1.60
C ALA A 36 -3.76 3.91 1.66
N ARG A 37 -4.34 3.77 2.86
CA ARG A 37 -5.62 3.11 3.10
C ARG A 37 -6.43 3.89 4.12
N ALA A 38 -7.76 3.74 4.04
CA ALA A 38 -8.64 4.19 5.09
C ALA A 38 -8.38 3.37 6.35
N VAL A 39 -8.25 4.06 7.49
CA VAL A 39 -8.13 3.43 8.80
C VAL A 39 -9.38 3.79 9.59
N HIS A 40 -10.18 2.76 9.84
CA HIS A 40 -11.51 2.90 10.44
C HIS A 40 -11.45 2.80 11.97
N PRO A 41 -12.41 3.38 12.70
CA PRO A 41 -12.58 3.02 14.10
C PRO A 41 -12.96 1.53 14.24
N PRO A 42 -12.71 0.90 15.40
CA PRO A 42 -12.95 -0.53 15.59
C PRO A 42 -14.41 -0.95 15.32
N ASP A 43 -15.37 -0.08 15.63
CA ASP A 43 -16.81 -0.28 15.50
C ASP A 43 -17.39 0.12 14.13
N ALA A 44 -16.54 0.45 13.15
CA ALA A 44 -17.02 0.77 11.81
C ALA A 44 -17.87 -0.36 11.21
N ALA A 45 -18.89 0.00 10.43
CA ALA A 45 -19.83 -0.96 9.84
C ALA A 45 -19.13 -2.09 9.06
N LEU A 46 -18.07 -1.77 8.32
CA LEU A 46 -17.28 -2.77 7.59
C LEU A 46 -16.57 -3.77 8.53
N ASN A 47 -15.97 -3.29 9.62
CA ASN A 47 -15.31 -4.16 10.60
C ASN A 47 -16.33 -5.05 11.31
N THR A 48 -17.48 -4.49 11.66
CA THR A 48 -18.62 -5.20 12.25
C THR A 48 -19.15 -6.28 11.30
N GLN A 49 -19.28 -5.96 10.01
CA GLN A 49 -19.67 -6.91 8.97
C GLN A 49 -18.67 -8.06 8.86
N HIS A 50 -17.37 -7.77 8.70
CA HIS A 50 -16.34 -8.82 8.60
C HIS A 50 -16.31 -9.70 9.85
N PHE A 51 -16.48 -9.12 11.04
CA PHE A 51 -16.52 -9.89 12.28
C PHE A 51 -17.75 -10.80 12.37
N ARG A 52 -18.92 -10.33 11.91
CA ARG A 52 -20.14 -11.15 11.80
C ARG A 52 -19.94 -12.33 10.85
N GLU A 53 -19.47 -12.05 9.63
CA GLU A 53 -19.20 -13.07 8.61
C GLU A 53 -18.20 -14.12 9.11
N PHE A 54 -17.16 -13.67 9.81
CA PHE A 54 -16.19 -14.56 10.45
C PHE A 54 -16.85 -15.48 11.49
N LEU A 55 -17.70 -14.93 12.38
CA LEU A 55 -18.41 -15.73 13.37
C LEU A 55 -19.35 -16.75 12.71
N ASP A 56 -20.04 -16.38 11.62
CA ASP A 56 -20.94 -17.28 10.89
C ASP A 56 -20.24 -18.50 10.31
N LEU A 57 -18.93 -18.43 10.09
CA LEU A 57 -18.09 -19.53 9.61
C LEU A 57 -17.53 -20.41 10.74
N THR A 58 -17.91 -20.15 11.99
CA THR A 58 -17.41 -20.88 13.17
C THR A 58 -18.56 -21.43 14.03
N PRO A 59 -18.29 -22.39 14.94
CA PRO A 59 -19.29 -22.79 15.95
C PRO A 59 -19.76 -21.66 16.87
N CYS A 60 -19.10 -20.50 16.86
CA CYS A 60 -19.50 -19.31 17.61
C CYS A 60 -20.58 -18.46 16.89
N ALA A 61 -21.15 -18.92 15.77
CA ALA A 61 -22.21 -18.22 15.01
C ALA A 61 -23.50 -17.94 15.80
N HIS A 62 -23.70 -18.65 16.91
CA HIS A 62 -24.86 -18.50 17.78
C HIS A 62 -24.89 -17.16 18.54
N PHE A 63 -23.73 -16.51 18.73
CA PHE A 63 -23.68 -15.18 19.34
C PHE A 63 -24.27 -14.12 18.40
N LYS A 64 -25.44 -13.57 18.75
CA LYS A 64 -26.09 -12.51 17.96
C LYS A 64 -25.64 -11.11 18.34
N ASN A 65 -25.38 -10.88 19.63
CA ASN A 65 -24.77 -9.65 20.11
C ASN A 65 -23.25 -9.72 19.96
N LEU A 66 -22.67 -8.95 19.05
CA LEU A 66 -21.22 -8.91 18.81
C LEU A 66 -20.40 -8.33 19.98
N LEU A 67 -21.07 -7.75 20.97
CA LEU A 67 -20.45 -7.27 22.22
C LEU A 67 -20.52 -8.30 23.35
N ASP A 68 -21.02 -9.52 23.11
CA ASP A 68 -21.05 -10.57 24.13
C ASP A 68 -19.61 -10.96 24.54
N PRO A 69 -19.22 -10.78 25.82
CA PRO A 69 -17.85 -11.04 26.28
C PRO A 69 -17.45 -12.52 26.15
N LYS A 70 -18.41 -13.44 25.99
CA LYS A 70 -18.14 -14.88 25.83
C LYS A 70 -17.68 -15.25 24.42
N ILE A 71 -17.85 -14.38 23.42
CA ILE A 71 -17.42 -14.64 22.04
C ILE A 71 -15.92 -14.99 21.98
N LEU A 72 -15.07 -14.20 22.65
CA LEU A 72 -13.63 -14.43 22.62
C LEU A 72 -13.23 -15.74 23.31
N ALA A 73 -13.93 -16.13 24.38
CA ALA A 73 -13.70 -17.42 25.02
C ALA A 73 -14.10 -18.58 24.10
N CYS A 74 -15.23 -18.47 23.40
CA CYS A 74 -15.64 -19.43 22.38
C CYS A 74 -14.59 -19.58 21.29
N LEU A 75 -14.17 -18.46 20.67
CA LEU A 75 -13.18 -18.45 19.59
C LEU A 75 -11.83 -19.03 20.02
N ARG A 76 -11.35 -18.70 21.23
CA ARG A 76 -10.10 -19.26 21.78
C ARG A 76 -10.18 -20.74 22.12
N GLY A 77 -11.38 -21.28 22.32
CA GLY A 77 -11.61 -22.71 22.55
C GLY A 77 -11.66 -23.54 21.27
N LEU A 78 -11.69 -22.91 20.09
CA LEU A 78 -11.71 -23.61 18.80
C LEU A 78 -10.30 -24.07 18.39
N PRO A 79 -10.20 -25.13 17.57
CA PRO A 79 -8.95 -25.43 16.87
C PRO A 79 -8.48 -24.22 16.05
N SER A 80 -7.17 -23.97 16.04
CA SER A 80 -6.58 -22.84 15.31
C SER A 80 -6.90 -22.88 13.81
N GLU A 81 -6.99 -24.07 13.23
CA GLU A 81 -7.36 -24.27 11.82
C GLU A 81 -8.79 -23.78 11.51
N THR A 82 -9.74 -23.96 12.45
CA THR A 82 -11.11 -23.46 12.27
C THR A 82 -11.12 -21.93 12.20
N VAL A 83 -10.35 -21.28 13.08
CA VAL A 83 -10.21 -19.80 13.11
C VAL A 83 -9.50 -19.29 11.86
N ASP A 84 -8.40 -19.94 11.46
CA ASP A 84 -7.61 -19.56 10.28
C ASP A 84 -8.42 -19.70 8.99
N ASN A 85 -9.11 -20.83 8.79
CA ASN A 85 -9.93 -21.07 7.60
C ASN A 85 -11.09 -20.06 7.50
N ALA A 86 -11.78 -19.78 8.61
CA ALA A 86 -12.81 -18.74 8.64
C ALA A 86 -12.24 -17.35 8.32
N GLY A 87 -11.09 -17.00 8.88
CA GLY A 87 -10.43 -15.71 8.64
C GLY A 87 -10.01 -15.52 7.18
N LYS A 88 -9.45 -16.57 6.55
CA LYS A 88 -9.07 -16.58 5.14
C LYS A 88 -10.28 -16.47 4.21
N GLU A 89 -11.38 -17.14 4.53
CA GLU A 89 -12.60 -17.07 3.74
C GLU A 89 -13.20 -15.66 3.73
N VAL A 90 -13.26 -14.98 4.88
CA VAL A 90 -13.71 -13.57 4.93
C VAL A 90 -12.76 -12.67 4.13
N PHE A 91 -11.44 -12.88 4.26
CA PHE A 91 -10.47 -12.14 3.46
C PHE A 91 -10.69 -12.34 1.96
N ALA A 92 -10.83 -13.60 1.51
CA ALA A 92 -11.05 -13.95 0.11
C ALA A 92 -12.33 -13.32 -0.47
N ARG A 93 -13.42 -13.26 0.32
CA ARG A 93 -14.67 -12.57 -0.08
C ARG A 93 -14.48 -11.05 -0.24
N SER A 94 -13.64 -10.45 0.60
CA SER A 94 -13.37 -9.01 0.57
C SER A 94 -12.35 -8.58 -0.50
N ASP A 95 -11.51 -9.50 -0.96
CA ASP A 95 -10.37 -9.24 -1.86
C ASP A 95 -10.75 -8.55 -3.18
N PRO A 96 -11.82 -8.96 -3.91
CA PRO A 96 -12.20 -8.31 -5.17
C PRO A 96 -12.56 -6.82 -5.02
N SER A 97 -13.01 -6.40 -3.85
CA SER A 97 -13.35 -5.01 -3.55
C SER A 97 -12.17 -4.20 -3.00
N ILE A 98 -11.07 -4.89 -2.65
CA ILE A 98 -9.90 -4.35 -1.94
C ILE A 98 -10.25 -3.66 -0.62
N ARG A 99 -11.42 -3.98 -0.06
CA ARG A 99 -11.84 -3.60 1.30
C ARG A 99 -11.53 -4.73 2.25
N TRP A 100 -10.26 -5.14 2.25
CA TRP A 100 -9.79 -6.35 2.93
C TRP A 100 -10.23 -6.45 4.39
N ALA A 101 -10.49 -7.67 4.84
CA ALA A 101 -10.63 -7.97 6.26
C ALA A 101 -9.31 -7.78 7.02
N TRP A 102 -9.40 -7.69 8.35
CA TRP A 102 -8.26 -7.69 9.28
C TRP A 102 -7.29 -6.52 9.11
N GLN A 103 -7.82 -5.33 8.80
CA GLN A 103 -7.02 -4.11 8.66
C GLN A 103 -6.75 -3.44 10.02
N PRO A 104 -5.68 -2.63 10.14
CA PRO A 104 -5.48 -1.77 11.29
C PRO A 104 -6.68 -0.86 11.55
N VAL A 105 -6.94 -0.56 12.82
CA VAL A 105 -8.03 0.32 13.27
C VAL A 105 -7.48 1.47 14.11
N ILE A 106 -8.28 2.52 14.29
CA ILE A 106 -7.99 3.61 15.22
C ILE A 106 -8.19 3.07 16.65
N ASP A 107 -7.16 2.47 17.21
CA ASP A 107 -7.18 1.79 18.51
C ASP A 107 -7.06 2.74 19.71
N GLY A 108 -6.78 4.02 19.47
CA GLY A 108 -6.53 5.00 20.52
C GLY A 108 -5.16 4.87 21.20
N ASN A 109 -4.35 3.90 20.78
CA ASN A 109 -3.03 3.60 21.30
C ASN A 109 -1.98 3.84 20.21
N VAL A 110 -1.61 2.82 19.43
CA VAL A 110 -0.60 2.95 18.37
C VAL A 110 -1.12 3.82 17.23
N ILE A 111 -2.39 3.64 16.86
CA ILE A 111 -3.10 4.43 15.87
C ILE A 111 -4.14 5.27 16.61
N SER A 112 -3.68 6.37 17.19
CA SER A 112 -4.51 7.27 18.00
C SER A 112 -5.40 8.21 17.20
N ARG A 113 -5.24 8.28 15.87
CA ARG A 113 -5.92 9.26 15.00
C ARG A 113 -5.90 8.84 13.54
N ARG A 114 -6.74 9.51 12.74
CA ARG A 114 -6.79 9.33 11.29
C ARG A 114 -5.44 9.68 10.64
N PRO A 115 -4.97 8.91 9.65
CA PRO A 115 -3.67 9.11 9.01
C PRO A 115 -3.37 10.54 8.52
N LEU A 116 -4.34 11.18 7.85
CA LEU A 116 -4.18 12.55 7.35
C LEU A 116 -4.10 13.57 8.49
N GLU A 117 -4.89 13.38 9.55
CA GLU A 117 -4.86 14.25 10.73
C GLU A 117 -3.55 14.08 11.52
N ALA A 118 -2.95 12.88 11.48
CA ALA A 118 -1.63 12.65 12.06
C ALA A 118 -0.56 13.55 11.42
N TRP A 119 -0.52 13.60 10.07
CA TRP A 119 0.37 14.51 9.36
C TRP A 119 0.06 15.97 9.68
N LYS A 120 -1.19 16.42 9.47
CA LYS A 120 -1.59 17.82 9.68
C LYS A 120 -1.28 18.34 11.09
N SER A 121 -1.29 17.46 12.09
CA SER A 121 -0.99 17.85 13.47
C SER A 121 0.45 18.32 13.70
N GLY A 122 1.39 17.99 12.80
CA GLY A 122 2.82 18.23 12.99
C GLY A 122 3.46 17.43 14.13
N LYS A 123 2.72 16.51 14.76
CA LYS A 123 3.15 15.70 15.89
C LYS A 123 3.45 14.27 15.43
N PHE A 124 4.71 13.97 15.19
CA PHE A 124 5.19 12.64 14.78
C PHE A 124 6.66 12.48 15.15
N HIS A 125 7.16 11.24 15.13
CA HIS A 125 8.58 10.94 15.35
C HIS A 125 9.41 11.43 14.17
N ARG A 126 10.15 12.52 14.37
CA ARG A 126 10.99 13.13 13.34
C ARG A 126 12.25 12.30 13.15
N VAL A 127 12.30 11.52 12.07
CA VAL A 127 13.45 10.74 11.65
C VAL A 127 13.71 10.92 10.17
N PRO A 128 14.94 10.73 9.66
CA PRO A 128 15.17 10.65 8.23
C PRO A 128 14.34 9.53 7.60
N ILE A 129 13.82 9.78 6.39
CA ILE A 129 12.97 8.85 5.65
C ILE A 129 13.57 8.60 4.27
N LEU A 130 13.61 7.34 3.85
CA LEU A 130 13.76 6.95 2.44
C LEU A 130 12.49 6.21 2.04
N THR A 131 11.82 6.65 0.98
CA THR A 131 10.57 6.04 0.53
C THR A 131 10.50 6.06 -0.98
N GLY A 132 9.66 5.22 -1.56
CA GLY A 132 9.45 5.20 -2.99
C GLY A 132 8.37 4.24 -3.40
N SER A 133 8.00 4.33 -4.67
CA SER A 133 6.96 3.51 -5.28
C SER A 133 7.40 3.00 -6.65
N GLY A 134 6.81 1.89 -7.07
CA GLY A 134 6.86 1.38 -8.43
C GLY A 134 6.14 2.30 -9.42
N HIS A 135 6.45 2.13 -10.70
CA HIS A 135 5.73 2.81 -11.77
C HIS A 135 4.31 2.25 -11.91
N ASN A 136 4.15 0.92 -11.83
CA ASN A 136 2.89 0.19 -12.03
C ASN A 136 2.39 -0.44 -10.72
N GLU A 137 2.29 0.36 -9.65
CA GLU A 137 1.88 -0.10 -8.30
C GLU A 137 0.50 -0.77 -8.27
N GLY A 138 -0.43 -0.34 -9.13
CA GLY A 138 -1.78 -0.89 -9.15
C GLY A 138 -1.94 -2.17 -9.96
N ALA A 139 -0.95 -2.57 -10.76
CA ALA A 139 -1.13 -3.58 -11.80
C ALA A 139 -1.55 -4.95 -11.27
N TYR A 140 -1.11 -5.32 -10.05
CA TYR A 140 -1.47 -6.59 -9.42
C TYR A 140 -2.87 -6.58 -8.77
N TYR A 141 -3.40 -5.40 -8.45
CA TYR A 141 -4.57 -5.26 -7.57
C TYR A 141 -5.89 -5.03 -8.30
N VAL A 142 -5.82 -4.68 -9.58
CA VAL A 142 -7.01 -4.31 -10.35
C VAL A 142 -7.41 -5.43 -11.33
N PRO A 143 -8.70 -5.57 -11.66
CA PRO A 143 -9.15 -6.57 -12.62
C PRO A 143 -8.48 -6.39 -14.00
N GLN A 144 -7.70 -7.38 -14.42
CA GLN A 144 -7.05 -7.39 -15.73
C GLN A 144 -8.04 -7.37 -16.90
N SER A 145 -9.22 -7.96 -16.71
CA SER A 145 -10.27 -8.06 -17.72
C SER A 145 -11.16 -6.82 -17.82
N ALA A 146 -10.87 -5.73 -17.10
CA ALA A 146 -11.66 -4.50 -17.16
C ALA A 146 -11.59 -3.88 -18.57
N ASP A 147 -12.73 -3.81 -19.24
CA ASP A 147 -12.80 -3.50 -20.67
C ASP A 147 -13.77 -2.36 -21.00
N LYS A 148 -14.81 -2.18 -20.19
CA LYS A 148 -15.81 -1.12 -20.40
C LYS A 148 -15.58 0.07 -19.49
N SER A 149 -15.92 1.27 -19.94
CA SER A 149 -15.85 2.51 -19.15
C SER A 149 -16.44 2.37 -17.74
N GLU A 150 -17.55 1.63 -17.61
CA GLU A 150 -18.21 1.38 -16.33
C GLU A 150 -17.38 0.51 -15.39
N ASP A 151 -16.53 -0.39 -15.89
CA ASP A 151 -15.68 -1.23 -15.05
C ASP A 151 -14.74 -0.36 -14.19
N PHE A 152 -14.24 0.74 -14.76
CA PHE A 152 -13.41 1.71 -14.06
C PHE A 152 -14.18 2.39 -12.91
N THR A 153 -15.36 2.95 -13.20
CA THR A 153 -16.14 3.66 -12.16
C THR A 153 -16.74 2.71 -11.13
N ASN A 154 -17.17 1.51 -11.53
CA ASN A 154 -17.69 0.49 -10.62
C ASN A 154 -16.63 0.02 -9.63
N PHE A 155 -15.39 -0.21 -10.10
CA PHE A 155 -14.27 -0.55 -9.22
C PHE A 155 -14.09 0.49 -8.11
N PHE A 156 -14.03 1.78 -8.46
CA PHE A 156 -13.86 2.84 -7.47
C PHE A 156 -15.07 3.04 -6.57
N ARG A 157 -16.30 2.84 -7.06
CA ARG A 157 -17.51 2.84 -6.20
C ARG A 157 -17.51 1.68 -5.21
N SER A 158 -17.04 0.51 -5.62
CA SER A 158 -16.90 -0.65 -4.71
C SER A 158 -15.83 -0.40 -3.65
N LEU A 159 -14.69 0.15 -4.05
CA LEU A 159 -13.58 0.50 -3.15
C LEU A 159 -13.94 1.64 -2.19
N LEU A 160 -14.60 2.68 -2.71
CA LEU A 160 -14.95 3.93 -2.03
C LEU A 160 -16.46 4.17 -2.12
N PRO A 161 -17.28 3.47 -1.32
CA PRO A 161 -18.74 3.54 -1.40
C PRO A 161 -19.35 4.90 -1.05
N HIS A 162 -18.53 5.84 -0.56
CA HIS A 162 -18.95 7.20 -0.23
C HIS A 162 -18.62 8.24 -1.31
N LEU A 163 -18.02 7.83 -2.44
CA LEU A 163 -17.78 8.75 -3.55
C LEU A 163 -19.09 9.36 -4.04
N THR A 164 -19.11 10.69 -4.10
CA THR A 164 -20.19 11.47 -4.70
C THR A 164 -20.13 11.38 -6.23
N LYS A 165 -21.23 11.77 -6.90
CA LYS A 165 -21.26 11.82 -8.37
C LYS A 165 -20.20 12.78 -8.93
N ASP A 166 -19.97 13.91 -8.28
CA ASP A 166 -19.01 14.91 -8.70
C ASP A 166 -17.56 14.41 -8.54
N GLU A 167 -17.26 13.67 -7.47
CA GLU A 167 -15.94 13.05 -7.28
C GLU A 167 -15.67 11.94 -8.31
N VAL A 168 -16.69 11.17 -8.70
CA VAL A 168 -16.56 10.19 -9.79
C VAL A 168 -16.32 10.92 -11.12
N ALA A 169 -17.04 12.00 -11.40
CA ALA A 169 -16.83 12.78 -12.62
C ALA A 169 -15.41 13.40 -12.67
N GLU A 170 -14.90 13.90 -11.54
CA GLU A 170 -13.52 14.39 -11.45
C GLU A 170 -12.51 13.26 -11.65
N LEU A 171 -12.77 12.06 -11.11
CA LEU A 171 -11.93 10.88 -11.35
C LEU A 171 -11.87 10.52 -12.84
N GLU A 172 -13.01 10.52 -13.54
CA GLU A 172 -13.06 10.25 -14.98
C GLU A 172 -12.32 11.31 -15.81
N LYS A 173 -12.32 12.56 -15.36
CA LYS A 173 -11.57 13.65 -15.98
C LYS A 173 -10.06 13.52 -15.75
N LEU A 174 -9.64 13.14 -14.54
CA LEU A 174 -8.23 12.93 -14.19
C LEU A 174 -7.61 11.74 -14.91
N TYR A 175 -8.43 10.71 -15.18
CA TYR A 175 -8.03 9.50 -15.89
C TYR A 175 -8.93 9.34 -17.11
N PRO A 176 -8.63 10.01 -18.23
CA PRO A 176 -9.49 9.99 -19.41
C PRO A 176 -9.61 8.58 -19.99
N ASP A 177 -10.82 8.24 -20.45
CA ASP A 177 -11.14 6.92 -20.95
C ASP A 177 -10.48 6.64 -22.31
N PRO A 178 -9.65 5.59 -22.46
CA PRO A 178 -8.97 5.29 -23.72
C PRO A 178 -9.90 4.85 -24.86
N LEU A 179 -11.15 4.46 -24.58
CA LEU A 179 -12.12 4.08 -25.61
C LEU A 179 -12.83 5.28 -26.25
N THR A 180 -12.92 6.40 -25.54
CA THR A 180 -13.65 7.59 -26.00
C THR A 180 -12.75 8.81 -26.20
N ASP A 181 -11.56 8.82 -25.60
CA ASP A 181 -10.54 9.85 -25.77
C ASP A 181 -9.27 9.27 -26.42
N PRO A 182 -9.05 9.54 -27.73
CA PRO A 182 -7.85 9.10 -28.44
C PRO A 182 -6.53 9.65 -27.87
N SER A 183 -6.59 10.73 -27.08
CA SER A 183 -5.43 11.34 -26.43
C SER A 183 -5.11 10.74 -25.05
N SER A 184 -5.96 9.83 -24.56
CA SER A 184 -5.76 9.20 -23.26
C SER A 184 -4.39 8.51 -23.17
N PRO A 185 -3.57 8.80 -22.15
CA PRO A 185 -2.30 8.10 -21.94
C PRO A 185 -2.49 6.64 -21.52
N HIS A 186 -3.75 6.25 -21.24
CA HIS A 186 -4.12 4.94 -20.72
C HIS A 186 -4.53 3.94 -21.80
N LEU A 187 -4.25 4.24 -23.08
CA LEU A 187 -4.43 3.25 -24.14
C LEU A 187 -3.58 2.01 -23.84
N GLU A 188 -4.26 0.86 -23.79
CA GLU A 188 -3.63 -0.44 -23.70
C GLU A 188 -3.05 -0.83 -25.06
N THR A 189 -1.73 -0.98 -25.13
CA THR A 189 -0.98 -1.19 -26.39
C THR A 189 -0.16 -2.47 -26.36
N ARG A 190 -0.18 -3.22 -25.26
CA ARG A 190 0.65 -4.43 -25.09
C ARG A 190 0.12 -5.63 -25.87
N GLY A 191 -1.13 -5.59 -26.35
CA GLY A 191 -1.72 -6.65 -27.19
C GLY A 191 -1.81 -8.01 -26.50
N LEU A 192 -1.94 -8.02 -25.17
CA LEU A 192 -1.95 -9.25 -24.38
C LEU A 192 -3.36 -9.85 -24.33
N PRO A 193 -3.52 -11.18 -24.52
CA PRO A 193 -4.83 -11.81 -24.41
C PRO A 193 -5.38 -11.70 -22.99
N GLY A 194 -6.68 -11.42 -22.86
CA GLY A 194 -7.36 -11.31 -21.57
C GLY A 194 -7.14 -9.99 -20.82
N VAL A 195 -6.39 -9.05 -21.40
CA VAL A 195 -6.22 -7.70 -20.86
C VAL A 195 -7.21 -6.76 -21.53
N GLY A 196 -8.13 -6.21 -20.74
CA GLY A 196 -9.16 -5.31 -21.23
C GLY A 196 -8.66 -3.87 -21.44
N SER A 197 -9.41 -3.12 -22.24
CA SER A 197 -9.05 -1.77 -22.69
C SER A 197 -8.94 -0.75 -21.55
N GLN A 198 -9.58 -1.00 -20.40
CA GLN A 198 -9.53 -0.12 -19.22
C GLN A 198 -8.45 -0.52 -18.22
N TYR A 199 -7.77 -1.66 -18.39
CA TYR A 199 -6.82 -2.17 -17.40
C TYR A 199 -5.72 -1.16 -17.07
N LYS A 200 -5.08 -0.58 -18.10
CA LYS A 200 -4.01 0.42 -17.91
C LYS A 200 -4.50 1.69 -17.20
N ARG A 201 -5.74 2.12 -17.49
CA ARG A 201 -6.39 3.26 -16.81
C ARG A 201 -6.60 2.94 -15.34
N LEU A 202 -7.11 1.75 -15.05
CA LEU A 202 -7.42 1.30 -13.71
C LEU A 202 -6.17 1.07 -12.85
N GLU A 203 -5.13 0.42 -13.39
CA GLU A 203 -3.88 0.19 -12.66
C GLU A 203 -3.18 1.51 -12.33
N THR A 204 -3.25 2.49 -13.23
CA THR A 204 -2.65 3.81 -13.03
C THR A 204 -3.41 4.56 -11.92
N ALA A 205 -4.73 4.66 -12.04
CA ALA A 205 -5.55 5.38 -11.08
C ALA A 205 -5.47 4.76 -9.68
N TYR A 206 -5.57 3.43 -9.58
CA TYR A 206 -5.45 2.74 -8.30
C TYR A 206 -4.02 2.86 -7.74
N GLY A 207 -2.98 2.71 -8.57
CA GLY A 207 -1.58 2.89 -8.15
C GLY A 207 -1.31 4.28 -7.57
N HIS A 208 -1.88 5.33 -8.18
CA HIS A 208 -1.85 6.69 -7.65
C HIS A 208 -2.59 6.81 -6.31
N TYR A 209 -3.84 6.34 -6.24
CA TYR A 209 -4.66 6.40 -5.04
C TYR A 209 -4.01 5.68 -3.85
N ALA A 210 -3.54 4.45 -4.08
CA ALA A 210 -3.11 3.51 -3.06
C ALA A 210 -1.64 3.64 -2.66
N TYR A 211 -0.76 4.15 -3.53
CA TYR A 211 0.69 4.06 -3.30
C TYR A 211 1.45 5.31 -3.73
N THR A 212 1.50 5.64 -5.03
CA THR A 212 2.38 6.71 -5.53
C THR A 212 2.08 8.06 -4.89
N CYS A 213 0.81 8.47 -4.78
CA CYS A 213 0.47 9.73 -4.12
C CYS A 213 0.70 9.69 -2.59
N PRO A 214 0.25 8.66 -1.84
CA PRO A 214 0.56 8.49 -0.41
C PRO A 214 2.07 8.50 -0.08
N VAL A 215 2.90 7.85 -0.90
CA VAL A 215 4.37 7.85 -0.76
C VAL A 215 4.94 9.26 -0.95
N ARG A 216 4.51 9.97 -2.00
CA ARG A 216 4.93 11.37 -2.24
C ARG A 216 4.47 12.29 -1.12
N GLN A 217 3.23 12.10 -0.63
CA GLN A 217 2.69 12.84 0.51
C GLN A 217 3.56 12.65 1.76
N THR A 218 4.07 11.44 2.01
CA THR A 218 4.98 11.19 3.15
C THR A 218 6.20 12.11 3.11
N VAL A 219 6.82 12.29 1.95
CA VAL A 219 7.98 13.20 1.78
C VAL A 219 7.56 14.66 1.97
N ILE A 220 6.44 15.07 1.37
CA ILE A 220 5.92 16.45 1.46
C ILE A 220 5.63 16.81 2.91
N TRP A 221 4.84 16.00 3.63
CA TRP A 221 4.44 16.28 5.00
C TRP A 221 5.60 16.12 6.00
N ALA A 222 6.49 15.13 5.82
CA ALA A 222 7.65 14.97 6.70
C ALA A 222 8.61 16.17 6.64
N THR A 223 8.61 16.93 5.54
CA THR A 223 9.53 18.05 5.31
C THR A 223 8.88 19.42 5.39
N SER A 224 7.55 19.52 5.48
CA SER A 224 6.82 20.81 5.53
C SER A 224 6.60 21.36 6.93
N HIS A 225 6.91 20.59 7.99
CA HIS A 225 6.79 21.04 9.38
C HIS A 225 8.14 21.46 9.96
N ASP A 226 8.11 22.21 11.08
CA ASP A 226 9.30 22.69 11.79
C ASP A 226 10.33 21.60 12.11
N ALA A 227 11.62 21.92 12.05
CA ALA A 227 12.72 20.95 12.23
C ALA A 227 12.57 19.71 11.33
N PRO A 228 12.49 19.89 10.00
CA PRO A 228 12.38 18.78 9.06
C PRO A 228 13.62 17.89 9.15
N GLN A 229 13.41 16.58 9.00
CA GLN A 229 14.49 15.62 8.80
C GLN A 229 14.63 15.32 7.30
N PRO A 230 15.82 14.90 6.82
CA PRO A 230 16.00 14.53 5.43
C PRO A 230 15.00 13.46 4.98
N ALA A 231 14.31 13.70 3.87
CA ALA A 231 13.43 12.73 3.23
C ALA A 231 13.87 12.53 1.79
N TYR A 232 14.03 11.28 1.38
CA TYR A 232 14.49 10.88 0.05
C TYR A 232 13.40 10.08 -0.64
N LEU A 233 13.14 10.41 -1.90
CA LEU A 233 12.14 9.75 -2.74
C LEU A 233 12.85 9.00 -3.88
N TYR A 234 12.49 7.74 -4.10
CA TYR A 234 12.85 7.02 -5.32
C TYR A 234 11.60 6.66 -6.13
N HIS A 235 11.78 6.51 -7.45
CA HIS A 235 10.77 5.98 -8.37
C HIS A 235 11.35 4.73 -9.03
N TRP A 236 10.75 3.57 -8.75
CA TRP A 236 11.17 2.31 -9.31
C TRP A 236 10.53 2.09 -10.69
N ALA A 237 11.34 2.14 -11.74
CA ALA A 237 10.88 2.08 -13.13
C ALA A 237 11.46 0.89 -13.93
N LEU A 238 12.12 -0.06 -13.26
CA LEU A 238 12.64 -1.26 -13.93
C LEU A 238 11.50 -2.26 -14.16
N ASN A 239 11.07 -2.37 -15.41
CA ASN A 239 10.06 -3.34 -15.82
C ASN A 239 10.58 -4.78 -15.67
N LYS A 240 9.81 -5.63 -15.00
CA LYS A 240 10.12 -7.05 -14.84
C LYS A 240 9.34 -7.94 -15.81
N THR A 241 8.11 -7.54 -16.14
CA THR A 241 7.24 -8.27 -17.08
C THR A 241 6.52 -7.29 -17.99
N VAL A 242 6.04 -7.77 -19.15
CA VAL A 242 5.22 -6.95 -20.07
C VAL A 242 3.88 -6.57 -19.42
N LEU A 243 3.24 -7.52 -18.74
CA LEU A 243 1.92 -7.32 -18.13
C LEU A 243 1.94 -6.41 -16.90
N PHE A 244 2.90 -6.60 -15.98
CA PHE A 244 2.90 -5.84 -14.72
C PHE A 244 3.88 -4.68 -14.72
N GLY A 245 4.74 -4.53 -15.72
CA GLY A 245 5.71 -3.44 -15.78
C GLY A 245 6.68 -3.47 -14.59
N ALA A 246 6.89 -2.31 -13.96
CA ALA A 246 7.66 -2.14 -12.73
C ALA A 246 6.67 -2.13 -11.54
N ASN A 247 6.29 -3.33 -11.11
CA ASN A 247 5.08 -3.52 -10.31
C ASN A 247 5.30 -3.35 -8.80
N HIS A 248 4.20 -3.49 -8.05
CA HIS A 248 4.22 -3.47 -6.59
C HIS A 248 5.17 -4.52 -5.98
N GLY A 249 6.23 -4.05 -5.34
CA GLY A 249 7.17 -4.89 -4.58
C GLY A 249 8.33 -5.48 -5.40
N ASP A 250 8.39 -5.23 -6.71
CA ASP A 250 9.47 -5.72 -7.56
C ASP A 250 10.87 -5.30 -7.06
N GLN A 251 10.99 -4.11 -6.47
CA GLN A 251 12.24 -3.56 -5.96
C GLN A 251 12.82 -4.32 -4.76
N MET A 252 12.02 -5.07 -4.01
CA MET A 252 12.43 -5.66 -2.71
C MET A 252 13.65 -6.59 -2.84
N ARG A 253 13.67 -7.41 -3.90
CA ARG A 253 14.78 -8.34 -4.15
C ARG A 253 16.05 -7.61 -4.62
N TYR A 254 15.90 -6.48 -5.31
CA TYR A 254 17.01 -5.61 -5.68
C TYR A 254 17.60 -4.90 -4.46
N GLN A 255 16.73 -4.45 -3.55
CA GLN A 255 17.11 -3.77 -2.30
C GLN A 255 18.01 -4.63 -1.41
N THR A 256 17.75 -5.93 -1.40
CA THR A 256 18.49 -6.93 -0.58
C THR A 256 19.68 -7.55 -1.32
N TYR A 257 19.98 -7.09 -2.54
CA TYR A 257 21.04 -7.63 -3.39
C TYR A 257 20.92 -9.15 -3.63
N ASN A 258 19.67 -9.61 -3.76
CA ASN A 258 19.35 -11.02 -3.85
C ASN A 258 19.86 -11.62 -5.18
N ARG A 259 20.40 -12.84 -5.11
CA ARG A 259 20.92 -13.58 -6.26
C ARG A 259 19.88 -13.77 -7.38
N GLU A 260 18.62 -14.01 -7.02
CA GLU A 260 17.51 -14.27 -7.96
C GLU A 260 17.32 -13.17 -9.01
N VAL A 261 17.50 -11.90 -8.64
CA VAL A 261 17.35 -10.78 -9.60
C VAL A 261 18.66 -10.47 -10.32
N ARG A 262 19.79 -10.72 -9.67
CA ARG A 262 21.12 -10.46 -10.22
C ARG A 262 21.48 -11.43 -11.34
N GLU A 263 21.01 -12.67 -11.26
CA GLU A 263 21.25 -13.68 -12.29
C GLU A 263 20.37 -13.53 -13.53
N ILE A 264 19.39 -12.61 -13.52
CA ILE A 264 18.53 -12.36 -14.69
C ILE A 264 19.33 -11.76 -15.85
N SER A 265 20.16 -10.75 -15.58
CA SER A 265 21.04 -10.13 -16.57
C SER A 265 22.10 -9.24 -15.91
N PRO A 266 23.21 -8.92 -16.61
CA PRO A 266 24.19 -7.95 -16.11
C PRO A 266 23.59 -6.58 -15.75
N ALA A 267 22.58 -6.12 -16.51
CA ALA A 267 21.89 -4.86 -16.23
C ALA A 267 21.08 -4.93 -14.91
N GLN A 268 20.43 -6.05 -14.62
CA GLN A 268 19.72 -6.22 -13.36
C GLN A 268 20.66 -6.35 -12.16
N ASP A 269 21.81 -7.03 -12.32
CA ASP A 269 22.84 -7.06 -11.27
C ASP A 269 23.35 -5.64 -10.95
N GLU A 270 23.59 -4.82 -11.99
CA GLU A 270 24.00 -3.43 -11.83
C GLU A 270 22.92 -2.60 -11.09
N VAL A 271 21.66 -2.67 -11.52
CA VAL A 271 20.54 -1.96 -10.85
C VAL A 271 20.39 -2.43 -9.41
N SER A 272 20.46 -3.74 -9.15
CA SER A 272 20.40 -4.30 -7.80
C SER A 272 21.53 -3.77 -6.94
N GLY A 273 22.75 -3.73 -7.47
CA GLY A 273 23.92 -3.19 -6.81
C GLY A 273 23.77 -1.72 -6.43
N LYS A 274 23.33 -0.89 -7.37
CA LYS A 274 23.10 0.55 -7.14
C LYS A 274 22.01 0.78 -6.08
N PHE A 275 20.86 0.13 -6.21
CA PHE A 275 19.75 0.31 -5.27
C PHE A 275 20.09 -0.19 -3.85
N HIS A 276 20.76 -1.35 -3.75
CA HIS A 276 21.28 -1.85 -2.48
C HIS A 276 22.29 -0.88 -1.85
N ALA A 277 23.16 -0.27 -2.64
CA ALA A 277 24.15 0.70 -2.14
C ALA A 277 23.49 1.97 -1.58
N TYR A 278 22.45 2.52 -2.23
CA TYR A 278 21.68 3.63 -1.68
C TYR A 278 21.02 3.24 -0.34
N CYS A 279 20.37 2.08 -0.29
CA CYS A 279 19.66 1.63 0.91
C CYS A 279 20.63 1.39 2.08
N THR A 280 21.76 0.73 1.85
CA THR A 280 22.78 0.49 2.90
C THR A 280 23.46 1.76 3.37
N SER A 281 23.74 2.71 2.47
CA SER A 281 24.22 4.04 2.84
C SER A 281 23.21 4.77 3.74
N PHE A 282 21.92 4.74 3.41
CA PHE A 282 20.89 5.35 4.25
C PHE A 282 20.77 4.63 5.60
N ILE A 283 20.72 3.30 5.63
CA ILE A 283 20.65 2.51 6.87
C ILE A 283 21.79 2.90 7.83
N THR A 284 23.00 3.11 7.31
CA THR A 284 24.19 3.40 8.13
C THR A 284 24.32 4.89 8.47
N LYS A 285 24.05 5.81 7.54
CA LYS A 285 24.35 7.25 7.69
C LYS A 285 23.14 8.18 7.66
N GLY A 286 21.96 7.71 7.26
CA GLY A 286 20.77 8.56 7.09
C GLY A 286 20.77 9.37 5.79
N ASP A 287 21.73 9.11 4.91
CA ASP A 287 21.87 9.71 3.59
C ASP A 287 22.20 8.57 2.60
N PRO A 288 21.38 8.36 1.55
CA PRO A 288 21.62 7.30 0.56
C PRO A 288 22.91 7.52 -0.25
N ASN A 289 23.54 8.69 -0.19
CA ASN A 289 24.73 9.05 -0.95
C ASN A 289 26.03 9.09 -0.13
N ALA A 290 25.95 9.05 1.20
CA ALA A 290 27.09 9.20 2.09
C ALA A 290 28.18 8.11 1.95
N ILE A 291 27.80 6.86 1.67
CA ILE A 291 28.75 5.74 1.51
C ILE A 291 28.84 5.34 0.05
N LYS A 292 29.94 5.69 -0.62
CA LYS A 292 30.15 5.35 -2.04
C LYS A 292 30.29 3.84 -2.30
N GLY A 293 31.02 3.11 -1.47
CA GLY A 293 31.09 1.63 -1.54
C GLY A 293 31.54 1.10 -2.91
N ARG A 294 31.11 -0.13 -3.25
CA ARG A 294 31.43 -0.81 -4.53
C ARG A 294 30.77 -0.16 -5.74
N PHE A 295 29.62 0.49 -5.54
CA PHE A 295 28.84 1.19 -6.57
C PHE A 295 28.99 2.70 -6.38
N ARG A 296 30.23 3.19 -6.47
CA ARG A 296 30.59 4.60 -6.23
C ARG A 296 30.11 5.55 -7.32
N ASP A 297 30.02 5.02 -8.54
CA ASP A 297 29.61 5.74 -9.76
C ASP A 297 28.09 5.68 -9.98
N ARG A 298 27.33 5.32 -8.95
CA ARG A 298 25.88 5.43 -8.97
C ARG A 298 25.46 6.90 -9.10
N PRO A 299 24.39 7.21 -9.84
CA PRO A 299 23.92 8.58 -10.10
C PRO A 299 23.76 9.46 -8.84
#